data_AF-A0A6I5N1H4-F1
#
_entry.id   AF-A0A6I5N1H4-F1
#
_cell.length_a   1.000
_cell.length_b   1.000
_cell.length_c   1.000
_cell.angle_alpha   90.00
_cell.angle_beta   90.00
_cell.angle_gamma   90.00
#
_symmetry.space_group_name_H-M   'P 1'
#
loop_
_entity.id
_entity.type
_entity.pdbx_description
1 polymer ?
#
loop_
_entity_poly.entity_id
_entity_poly.type
_entity_poly.pdbx_seq_one_letter_code
_entity_poly.pdbx_strand_id
1 'polypeptide(L)'
;MDDQKLAEQLAKTGNLMDLCVGDEWLNEIDDPEDDGWIEAGPRMRPYVEALKSVSPEAIRTMRRQMRIQSILMPELCQWLESWGLGLSFEAVYTEARRVVRRHLKQLTLEQEAWLDALVAEDDQHLPMAERALRSQVVALFSTLFTADDWQALAKIAAQDMAKGVLQVAEQAPPIAV
;
A
#
# COMPACT_ATOMS: atom_id res chain seq x y z
N MET A 1 -6.61 -26.12 26.86
CA MET A 1 -6.15 -27.28 26.07
C MET A 1 -5.66 -28.35 27.04
N ASP A 2 -6.21 -29.57 26.95
CA ASP A 2 -5.86 -30.67 27.84
C ASP A 2 -4.72 -31.50 27.22
N ASP A 3 -3.56 -31.51 27.86
CA ASP A 3 -2.34 -32.19 27.38
C ASP A 3 -2.56 -33.70 27.17
N GLN A 4 -3.53 -34.28 27.87
CA GLN A 4 -3.87 -35.69 27.75
C GLN A 4 -4.48 -36.04 26.39
N LYS A 5 -5.32 -35.17 25.82
CA LYS A 5 -5.96 -35.38 24.50
C LYS A 5 -4.96 -35.30 23.35
N LEU A 6 -3.98 -34.40 23.45
CA LEU A 6 -2.92 -34.25 22.45
C LEU A 6 -2.03 -35.49 22.38
N ALA A 7 -1.67 -36.05 23.54
CA ALA A 7 -0.87 -37.25 23.63
C ALA A 7 -1.58 -38.47 23.02
N GLU A 8 -2.88 -38.62 23.25
CA GLU A 8 -3.69 -39.71 22.70
C GLU A 8 -3.84 -39.63 21.17
N GLN A 9 -4.02 -38.42 20.61
CA GLN A 9 -4.14 -38.21 19.17
C GLN A 9 -2.80 -38.38 18.45
N LEU A 10 -1.71 -37.84 19.01
CA LEU A 10 -0.36 -38.07 18.48
C LEU A 10 -0.01 -39.56 18.47
N ALA A 11 -0.41 -40.31 19.50
CA ALA A 11 -0.21 -41.76 19.54
C ALA A 11 -1.04 -42.51 18.49
N LYS A 12 -2.17 -41.95 18.07
CA LYS A 12 -3.12 -42.62 17.16
C LYS A 12 -2.87 -42.33 15.69
N THR A 13 -2.56 -41.08 15.32
CA THR A 13 -2.37 -40.67 13.92
C THR A 13 -0.93 -40.32 13.59
N GLY A 14 -0.07 -40.11 14.60
CA GLY A 14 1.30 -39.64 14.41
C GLY A 14 1.38 -38.19 13.93
N ASN A 15 0.24 -37.49 13.77
CA ASN A 15 0.17 -36.15 13.22
C ASN A 15 -0.80 -35.27 14.04
N LEU A 16 -0.24 -34.26 14.70
CA LEU A 16 -1.01 -33.28 15.49
C LEU A 16 -1.96 -32.45 14.62
N MET A 17 -1.70 -32.32 13.32
CA MET A 17 -2.51 -31.48 12.42
C MET A 17 -3.90 -32.07 12.13
N ASP A 18 -4.13 -33.35 12.40
CA ASP A 18 -5.42 -33.99 12.16
C ASP A 18 -6.51 -33.48 13.13
N LEU A 19 -6.11 -32.91 14.27
CA LEU A 19 -7.01 -32.25 15.21
C LEU A 19 -7.59 -30.93 14.67
N CYS A 20 -6.90 -30.27 13.73
CA CYS A 20 -7.31 -28.98 13.16
C CYS A 20 -8.35 -29.13 12.03
N VAL A 21 -8.82 -30.36 11.76
CA VAL A 21 -9.75 -30.68 10.67
C VAL A 21 -11.10 -31.19 11.21
N GLY A 22 -11.22 -31.47 12.51
CA GLY A 22 -12.46 -31.95 13.11
C GLY A 22 -13.50 -30.83 13.25
N ASP A 23 -14.79 -31.16 13.02
CA ASP A 23 -15.90 -30.21 13.16
C ASP A 23 -15.98 -29.60 14.58
N GLU A 24 -15.48 -30.28 15.62
CA GLU A 24 -15.35 -29.72 16.97
C GLU A 24 -14.34 -28.55 17.03
N TRP A 25 -13.24 -28.60 16.26
CA TRP A 25 -12.25 -27.53 16.19
C TRP A 25 -12.79 -26.30 15.45
N LEU A 26 -13.55 -26.53 14.37
CA LEU A 26 -14.22 -25.45 13.64
C LEU A 26 -15.30 -24.77 14.49
N ASN A 27 -15.97 -25.51 15.38
CA ASN A 27 -16.97 -24.96 16.29
C ASN A 27 -16.37 -24.23 17.52
N GLU A 28 -15.10 -24.48 17.89
CA GLU A 28 -14.40 -23.70 18.93
C GLU A 28 -13.94 -22.32 18.44
N ILE A 29 -13.89 -22.08 17.12
CA ILE A 29 -13.57 -20.78 16.51
C ILE A 29 -14.79 -19.84 16.47
N ASP A 30 -16.00 -20.41 16.58
CA ASP A 30 -17.26 -19.67 16.68
C ASP A 30 -17.60 -19.32 18.15
N ASP A 31 -16.59 -19.00 18.96
CA ASP A 31 -16.83 -18.40 20.28
C ASP A 31 -17.33 -16.95 20.08
N PRO A 32 -18.56 -16.60 20.49
CA PRO A 32 -19.08 -15.23 20.36
C PRO A 32 -18.32 -14.20 21.20
N GLU A 33 -17.39 -14.61 22.07
CA GLU A 33 -16.45 -13.74 22.78
C GLU A 33 -15.11 -13.54 22.06
N ASP A 34 -14.86 -14.20 20.91
CA ASP A 34 -13.67 -13.95 20.11
C ASP A 34 -13.87 -12.69 19.24
N ASP A 35 -13.25 -11.59 19.66
CA ASP A 35 -13.26 -10.27 19.00
C ASP A 35 -12.80 -10.28 17.51
N GLY A 36 -12.46 -11.45 16.94
CA GLY A 36 -11.95 -11.63 15.58
C GLY A 36 -10.49 -11.20 15.42
N TRP A 37 -9.75 -11.04 16.53
CA TRP A 37 -8.35 -10.63 16.54
C TRP A 37 -7.43 -11.82 16.79
N ILE A 38 -6.89 -12.39 15.72
CA ILE A 38 -5.84 -13.41 15.80
C ILE A 38 -4.56 -12.74 16.32
N GLU A 39 -4.22 -12.93 17.59
CA GLU A 39 -2.96 -12.47 18.16
C GLU A 39 -1.79 -13.25 17.55
N ALA A 40 -1.02 -12.61 16.66
CA ALA A 40 0.22 -13.16 16.08
C ALA A 40 1.40 -13.18 17.09
N GLY A 41 1.17 -13.76 18.26
CA GLY A 41 2.16 -13.98 19.32
C GLY A 41 2.36 -12.79 20.29
N PRO A 42 2.97 -13.05 21.47
CA PRO A 42 3.02 -12.11 22.59
C PRO A 42 3.79 -10.81 22.32
N ARG A 43 4.65 -10.76 21.29
CA ARG A 43 5.36 -9.53 20.87
C ARG A 43 4.47 -8.53 20.12
N MET A 44 3.32 -8.98 19.60
CA MET A 44 2.40 -8.13 18.84
C MET A 44 1.27 -7.56 19.70
N ARG A 45 1.16 -7.96 20.98
CA ARG A 45 0.14 -7.44 21.90
C ARG A 45 0.07 -5.92 21.99
N PRO A 46 1.19 -5.16 22.12
CA PRO A 46 1.11 -3.71 22.17
C PRO A 46 0.54 -3.10 20.88
N TYR A 47 0.77 -3.76 19.74
CA TYR A 47 0.26 -3.34 18.44
C TYR A 47 -1.23 -3.69 18.28
N VAL A 48 -1.65 -4.87 18.74
CA VAL A 48 -3.05 -5.29 18.74
C VAL A 48 -3.87 -4.43 19.71
N GLU A 49 -3.37 -4.16 20.91
CA GLU A 49 -4.01 -3.24 21.88
C GLU A 49 -4.13 -1.82 21.31
N ALA A 50 -3.08 -1.33 20.65
CA ALA A 50 -3.15 -0.05 19.95
C ALA A 50 -4.22 -0.06 18.85
N LEU A 51 -4.35 -1.15 18.09
CA LEU A 51 -5.40 -1.29 17.07
C LEU A 51 -6.81 -1.44 17.65
N LYS A 52 -6.98 -2.13 18.79
CA LYS A 52 -8.25 -2.24 19.53
C LYS A 52 -8.72 -0.89 20.06
N SER A 53 -7.78 0.04 20.34
CA SER A 53 -8.10 1.42 20.76
C SER A 53 -8.55 2.32 19.61
N VAL A 54 -8.39 1.89 18.34
CA VAL A 54 -8.79 2.68 17.16
C VAL A 54 -10.29 2.54 16.93
N SER A 55 -11.00 3.67 16.81
CA SER A 55 -12.43 3.63 16.52
C SER A 55 -12.71 2.91 15.18
N PRO A 56 -13.84 2.17 15.06
CA PRO A 56 -14.24 1.54 13.81
C PRO A 56 -14.29 2.51 12.62
N GLU A 57 -14.62 3.78 12.85
CA GLU A 57 -14.63 4.82 11.82
C GLU A 57 -13.22 5.18 11.34
N ALA A 58 -12.25 5.23 12.26
CA ALA A 58 -10.86 5.49 11.92
C ALA A 58 -10.24 4.30 11.14
N ILE A 59 -10.61 3.06 11.47
CA ILE A 59 -10.24 1.87 10.69
C ILE A 59 -10.80 1.96 9.26
N ARG A 60 -12.08 2.32 9.09
CA ARG A 60 -12.69 2.49 7.76
C ARG A 60 -11.99 3.58 6.96
N THR A 61 -11.68 4.71 7.59
CA THR A 61 -10.95 5.82 6.97
C THR A 61 -9.55 5.39 6.53
N MET A 62 -8.84 4.64 7.37
CA MET A 62 -7.51 4.11 7.05
C MET A 62 -7.54 3.12 5.89
N ARG A 63 -8.51 2.18 5.87
CA ARG A 63 -8.70 1.25 4.74
C ARG A 63 -9.00 2.00 3.45
N ARG A 64 -9.88 3.01 3.50
CA ARG A 64 -10.19 3.86 2.35
C ARG A 64 -8.93 4.54 1.81
N GLN A 65 -8.14 5.16 2.68
CA GLN A 65 -6.89 5.81 2.28
C GLN A 65 -5.88 4.82 1.68
N MET A 66 -5.76 3.62 2.24
CA MET A 66 -4.90 2.58 1.68
C MET A 66 -5.37 2.13 0.30
N ARG A 67 -6.69 1.96 0.11
CA ARG A 67 -7.28 1.56 -1.17
C ARG A 67 -7.01 2.62 -2.24
N ILE A 68 -7.27 3.89 -1.94
CA ILE A 68 -6.96 5.01 -2.83
C ILE A 68 -5.46 5.02 -3.20
N GLN A 69 -4.57 4.90 -2.21
CA GLN A 69 -3.13 4.87 -2.49
C GLN A 69 -2.72 3.65 -3.34
N SER A 70 -3.33 2.48 -3.12
CA SER A 70 -3.03 1.27 -3.91
C SER A 70 -3.39 1.43 -5.39
N ILE A 71 -4.39 2.26 -5.70
CA ILE A 71 -4.81 2.56 -7.07
C ILE A 71 -3.93 3.67 -7.66
N LEU A 72 -3.70 4.75 -6.92
CA LEU A 72 -3.00 5.93 -7.44
C LEU A 72 -1.48 5.74 -7.61
N MET A 73 -0.82 5.01 -6.71
CA MET A 73 0.66 4.92 -6.72
C MET A 73 1.24 4.18 -7.94
N PRO A 74 0.62 3.10 -8.46
CA PRO A 74 1.02 2.49 -9.72
C PRO A 74 0.85 3.42 -10.92
N GLU A 75 -0.29 4.12 -11.00
CA GLU A 75 -0.56 5.07 -12.09
C GLU A 75 0.42 6.24 -12.08
N LEU A 76 0.77 6.73 -10.88
CA LEU A 76 1.79 7.75 -10.71
C LEU A 76 3.17 7.27 -11.20
N CYS A 77 3.53 6.02 -10.89
CA CYS A 77 4.78 5.41 -11.33
C CYS A 77 4.85 5.35 -12.85
N GLN A 78 3.83 4.76 -13.48
CA GLN A 78 3.76 4.61 -14.93
C GLN A 78 3.74 5.97 -15.66
N TRP A 79 3.04 6.95 -15.09
CA TRP A 79 3.02 8.29 -15.66
C TRP A 79 4.40 8.96 -15.59
N LEU A 80 5.11 8.85 -14.47
CA LEU A 80 6.46 9.40 -14.34
C LEU A 80 7.50 8.65 -15.18
N GLU A 81 7.33 7.34 -15.39
CA GLU A 81 8.17 6.56 -16.30
C GLU A 81 8.10 7.11 -17.72
N SER A 82 6.91 7.58 -18.15
CA SER A 82 6.73 8.18 -19.47
C SER A 82 7.50 9.50 -19.68
N TRP A 83 7.97 10.16 -18.61
CA TRP A 83 8.74 11.41 -18.71
C TRP A 83 10.21 11.16 -19.07
N GLY A 84 10.70 9.92 -18.98
CA GLY A 84 12.09 9.60 -19.35
C GLY A 84 13.14 10.20 -18.40
N LEU A 85 12.84 10.25 -17.10
CA LEU A 85 13.68 10.90 -16.07
C LEU A 85 15.05 10.23 -15.82
N GLY A 86 15.26 9.01 -16.31
CA GLY A 86 16.52 8.27 -16.19
C GLY A 86 16.99 8.15 -14.73
N LEU A 87 18.23 8.59 -14.47
CA LEU A 87 18.86 8.50 -13.14
C LEU A 87 18.09 9.26 -12.05
N SER A 88 17.32 10.29 -12.42
CA SER A 88 16.56 11.10 -11.46
C SER A 88 15.19 10.52 -11.09
N PHE A 89 14.79 9.38 -11.69
CA PHE A 89 13.45 8.82 -11.53
C PHE A 89 13.09 8.55 -10.06
N GLU A 90 13.96 7.89 -9.30
CA GLU A 90 13.66 7.50 -7.92
C GLU A 90 13.43 8.72 -7.00
N ALA A 91 14.27 9.74 -7.15
CA ALA A 91 14.17 10.98 -6.38
C ALA A 91 12.85 11.73 -6.71
N VAL A 92 12.53 11.85 -7.99
CA VAL A 92 11.29 12.51 -8.45
C VAL A 92 10.06 11.71 -8.04
N TYR A 93 10.07 10.39 -8.19
CA TYR A 93 8.96 9.52 -7.77
C TYR A 93 8.71 9.64 -6.27
N THR A 94 9.77 9.65 -5.47
CA THR A 94 9.67 9.80 -4.01
C THR A 94 8.99 11.12 -3.63
N GLU A 95 9.37 12.23 -4.27
CA GLU A 95 8.73 13.51 -3.99
C GLU A 95 7.29 13.57 -4.52
N ALA A 96 7.04 13.05 -5.72
CA ALA A 96 5.68 13.01 -6.27
C ALA A 96 4.71 12.23 -5.37
N ARG A 97 5.16 11.13 -4.76
CA ARG A 97 4.37 10.40 -3.75
C ARG A 97 4.05 11.24 -2.52
N ARG A 98 4.99 12.08 -2.07
CA ARG A 98 4.76 12.99 -0.94
C ARG A 98 3.75 14.07 -1.31
N VAL A 99 3.86 14.65 -2.50
CA VAL A 99 2.93 15.62 -3.06
C VAL A 99 1.52 15.04 -3.11
N VAL A 100 1.33 13.87 -3.73
CA VAL A 100 0.02 13.19 -3.80
C VAL A 100 -0.56 12.99 -2.40
N ARG A 101 0.23 12.43 -1.46
CA ARG A 101 -0.25 12.21 -0.08
C ARG A 101 -0.60 13.50 0.66
N ARG A 102 0.07 14.61 0.36
CA ARG A 102 -0.24 15.93 0.94
C ARG A 102 -1.60 16.41 0.45
N HIS A 103 -1.82 16.36 -0.86
CA HIS A 103 -3.08 16.78 -1.48
C HIS A 103 -4.25 15.87 -1.15
N LEU A 104 -4.03 14.56 -0.98
CA LEU A 104 -5.05 13.63 -0.50
C LEU A 104 -5.56 13.95 0.91
N LYS A 105 -4.87 14.80 1.70
CA LYS A 105 -5.36 15.28 3.00
C LYS A 105 -6.23 16.53 2.90
N GLN A 106 -6.26 17.19 1.75
CA GLN A 106 -6.91 18.48 1.51
C GLN A 106 -7.77 18.43 0.25
N LEU A 107 -8.55 17.35 0.12
CA LEU A 107 -9.40 17.16 -1.05
C LEU A 107 -10.65 18.04 -0.95
N THR A 108 -11.10 18.51 -2.10
CA THR A 108 -12.43 19.10 -2.24
C THR A 108 -13.50 18.00 -2.21
N LEU A 109 -14.74 18.33 -1.88
CA LEU A 109 -15.85 17.37 -1.87
C LEU A 109 -16.03 16.66 -3.23
N GLU A 110 -15.81 17.37 -4.32
CA GLU A 110 -15.87 16.80 -5.67
C GLU A 110 -14.76 15.77 -5.90
N GLN A 111 -13.53 16.08 -5.48
CA GLN A 111 -12.41 15.14 -5.58
C GLN A 111 -12.59 13.93 -4.67
N GLU A 112 -13.16 14.11 -3.48
CA GLU A 112 -13.50 12.99 -2.59
C GLU A 112 -14.52 12.05 -3.22
N ALA A 113 -15.61 12.60 -3.77
CA ALA A 113 -16.64 11.82 -4.45
C ALA A 113 -16.09 11.08 -5.67
N TRP A 114 -15.21 11.73 -6.44
CA TRP A 114 -14.55 11.10 -7.58
C TRP A 114 -13.64 9.95 -7.14
N LEU A 115 -12.87 10.11 -6.06
CA LEU A 115 -12.01 9.05 -5.52
C LEU A 115 -12.81 7.88 -4.95
N ASP A 116 -13.99 8.14 -4.37
CA ASP A 116 -14.91 7.08 -3.94
C ASP A 116 -15.45 6.28 -5.13
N ALA A 117 -15.81 6.97 -6.22
CA ALA A 117 -16.24 6.32 -7.45
C ALA A 117 -15.09 5.49 -8.06
N LEU A 118 -13.85 5.99 -8.02
CA LEU A 118 -12.68 5.25 -8.48
C LEU A 118 -12.44 3.97 -7.66
N VAL A 119 -12.59 4.03 -6.34
CA VAL A 119 -12.50 2.84 -5.48
C VAL A 119 -13.59 1.83 -5.82
N ALA A 120 -14.84 2.30 -5.99
CA ALA A 120 -15.95 1.44 -6.36
C ALA A 120 -15.78 0.79 -7.75
N GLU A 121 -15.13 1.47 -8.70
CA GLU A 121 -14.76 0.90 -10.01
C GLU A 121 -13.68 -0.19 -9.87
N ASP A 122 -12.64 0.04 -9.05
CA ASP A 122 -11.58 -0.96 -8.85
C ASP A 122 -12.09 -2.21 -8.13
N ASP A 123 -13.03 -2.05 -7.18
CA ASP A 123 -13.66 -3.16 -6.46
C ASP A 123 -14.53 -4.05 -7.37
N GLN A 124 -14.96 -3.56 -8.54
CA GLN A 124 -15.68 -4.36 -9.54
C GLN A 124 -14.76 -5.28 -10.34
N HIS A 125 -13.44 -5.18 -10.18
CA HIS A 125 -12.44 -6.03 -10.85
C HIS A 125 -12.58 -6.07 -12.38
N LEU A 126 -13.14 -5.01 -12.98
CA LEU A 126 -13.40 -4.94 -14.42
C LEU A 126 -12.10 -5.06 -15.24
N PRO A 127 -12.15 -5.52 -16.50
CA PRO A 127 -11.03 -5.41 -17.41
C PRO A 127 -10.55 -3.96 -17.56
N MET A 128 -9.25 -3.73 -17.76
CA MET A 128 -8.67 -2.39 -17.83
C MET A 128 -9.34 -1.48 -18.87
N ALA A 129 -9.81 -2.04 -19.99
CA ALA A 129 -10.52 -1.31 -21.04
C ALA A 129 -11.87 -0.73 -20.59
N GLU A 130 -12.44 -1.25 -19.51
CA GLU A 130 -13.73 -0.84 -18.95
C GLU A 130 -13.56 0.07 -17.72
N ARG A 131 -12.32 0.32 -17.28
CA ARG A 131 -12.00 1.19 -16.12
C ARG A 131 -11.87 2.65 -16.55
N ALA A 132 -13.01 3.26 -16.83
CA ALA A 132 -13.09 4.62 -17.35
C ALA A 132 -12.49 5.66 -16.38
N LEU A 133 -12.71 5.52 -15.07
CA LEU A 133 -12.17 6.45 -14.07
C LEU A 133 -10.67 6.26 -13.90
N ARG A 134 -10.19 5.01 -13.92
CA ARG A 134 -8.76 4.73 -13.86
C ARG A 134 -7.98 5.38 -15.00
N SER A 135 -8.55 5.42 -16.21
CA SER A 135 -7.95 6.12 -17.36
C SER A 135 -7.79 7.64 -17.17
N GLN A 136 -8.55 8.23 -16.24
CA GLN A 136 -8.53 9.67 -15.94
C GLN A 136 -7.59 10.03 -14.78
N VAL A 137 -6.95 9.06 -14.13
CA VAL A 137 -6.07 9.29 -12.96
C VAL A 137 -4.91 10.24 -13.30
N VAL A 138 -4.36 10.18 -14.52
CA VAL A 138 -3.32 11.11 -14.98
C VAL A 138 -3.84 12.54 -15.08
N ALA A 139 -5.09 12.72 -15.54
CA ALA A 139 -5.73 14.03 -15.58
C ALA A 139 -5.95 14.56 -14.15
N LEU A 140 -6.33 13.69 -13.21
CA LEU A 140 -6.41 14.05 -11.79
C LEU A 140 -5.04 14.55 -11.28
N PHE A 141 -3.94 13.83 -11.51
CA PHE A 141 -2.63 14.30 -11.04
C PHE A 141 -2.26 15.67 -11.60
N SER A 142 -2.60 15.92 -12.86
CA SER A 142 -2.34 17.19 -13.53
C SER A 142 -3.12 18.36 -12.92
N THR A 143 -4.34 18.11 -12.41
CA THR A 143 -5.15 19.13 -11.71
C THR A 143 -4.83 19.24 -10.23
N LEU A 144 -4.36 18.15 -9.62
CA LEU A 144 -3.98 18.07 -8.21
C LEU A 144 -2.67 18.81 -7.92
N PHE A 145 -1.71 18.75 -8.85
CA PHE A 145 -0.39 19.34 -8.65
C PHE A 145 -0.42 20.85 -8.91
N THR A 146 0.02 21.61 -7.92
CA THR A 146 0.15 23.06 -8.05
C THR A 146 1.41 23.44 -8.85
N ALA A 147 1.50 24.69 -9.32
CA ALA A 147 2.70 25.18 -9.99
C ALA A 147 3.96 25.02 -9.10
N ASP A 148 3.83 25.19 -7.79
CA ASP A 148 4.92 25.03 -6.83
C ASP A 148 5.37 23.56 -6.72
N ASP A 149 4.43 22.61 -6.74
CA ASP A 149 4.75 21.18 -6.74
C ASP A 149 5.50 20.80 -8.02
N TRP A 150 5.03 21.29 -9.16
CA TRP A 150 5.71 21.09 -10.45
C TRP A 150 7.13 21.65 -10.44
N GLN A 151 7.32 22.86 -9.90
CA GLN A 151 8.63 23.48 -9.77
C GLN A 151 9.54 22.68 -8.83
N ALA A 152 9.02 22.16 -7.72
CA ALA A 152 9.77 21.32 -6.78
C ALA A 152 10.25 20.03 -7.45
N LEU A 153 9.38 19.34 -8.20
CA LEU A 153 9.74 18.13 -8.94
C LEU A 153 10.81 18.40 -10.00
N ALA A 154 10.66 19.48 -10.77
CA ALA A 154 11.65 19.88 -11.78
C ALA A 154 13.03 20.17 -11.16
N LYS A 155 13.04 20.86 -10.01
CA LYS A 155 14.27 21.15 -9.27
C LYS A 155 14.95 19.88 -8.77
N ILE A 156 14.20 18.94 -8.21
CA ILE A 156 14.72 17.65 -7.76
C ILE A 156 15.30 16.86 -8.93
N ALA A 157 14.57 16.78 -10.05
CA ALA A 157 15.03 16.10 -11.25
C ALA A 157 16.38 16.64 -11.72
N ALA A 158 16.51 17.97 -11.82
CA ALA A 158 17.74 18.62 -12.27
C ALA A 158 18.91 18.38 -11.30
N GLN A 159 18.66 18.51 -9.98
CA GLN A 159 19.70 18.33 -8.97
C GLN A 159 20.20 16.89 -8.90
N ASP A 160 19.29 15.93 -8.94
CA ASP A 160 19.63 14.51 -8.84
C ASP A 160 20.30 14.00 -10.10
N MET A 161 19.86 14.46 -11.28
CA MET A 161 20.54 14.19 -12.54
C MET A 161 21.99 14.73 -12.54
N ALA A 162 22.18 15.98 -12.10
CA ALA A 162 23.51 16.57 -12.02
C ALA A 162 24.44 15.77 -11.09
N LYS A 163 23.93 15.34 -9.94
CA LYS A 163 24.66 14.48 -9.01
C LYS A 163 24.99 13.11 -9.61
N GLY A 164 24.02 12.47 -10.28
CA GLY A 164 24.21 11.18 -10.93
C GLY A 164 25.28 11.21 -12.02
N VAL A 165 25.26 12.24 -12.87
CA VAL A 165 26.27 12.41 -13.93
C VAL A 165 27.68 12.59 -13.35
N LEU A 166 27.84 13.37 -12.29
CA LEU A 166 29.13 13.55 -11.62
C LEU A 166 29.66 12.24 -11.03
N GLN A 167 28.80 11.45 -10.39
CA GLN A 167 29.17 10.15 -9.83
C GLN A 167 29.60 9.15 -10.91
N VAL A 168 28.91 9.13 -12.05
CA VAL A 168 29.30 8.27 -13.19
C VAL A 168 30.67 8.69 -13.74
N ALA A 169 30.94 9.99 -13.85
CA ALA A 169 32.22 10.50 -14.31
C ALA A 169 33.37 10.14 -13.34
N GLU A 170 33.13 10.21 -12.02
CA GLU A 170 34.10 9.84 -10.98
C GLU A 170 34.39 8.33 -10.92
N GLN A 171 33.43 7.49 -11.33
CA GLN A 171 33.55 6.03 -11.32
C GLN A 171 34.08 5.45 -12.65
N ALA A 172 34.23 6.26 -13.69
CA ALA A 172 34.76 5.81 -14.97
C ALA A 172 36.25 5.45 -14.84
N PRO A 173 36.68 4.22 -15.20
CA PRO A 173 38.09 3.85 -15.13
C PRO A 173 38.94 4.75 -16.03
N PRO A 174 40.16 5.13 -15.63
CA PRO A 174 41.04 5.94 -16.46
C PRO A 174 41.30 5.22 -17.78
N ILE A 175 41.13 5.93 -18.88
CA ILE A 175 41.47 5.42 -20.22
C ILE A 175 42.98 5.18 -20.21
N ALA A 176 43.39 3.92 -20.25
CA ALA A 176 44.79 3.55 -20.49
C ALA A 176 45.14 3.96 -21.92
N VAL A 177 45.96 5.01 -22.05
CA VAL A 177 46.57 5.44 -23.32
C VAL A 177 47.84 4.64 -23.56
#